data_AF-A0A426YKY4-F1
#
_entry.id   AF-A0A426YKY4-F1
#
_cell.length_a   1.000
_cell.length_b   1.000
_cell.length_c   1.000
_cell.angle_alpha   90.00
_cell.angle_beta   90.00
_cell.angle_gamma   90.00
#
_symmetry.space_group_name_H-M   'P 1'
#
loop_
_entity.id
_entity.type
_entity.pdbx_description
1 polymer ?
#
loop_
_entity_poly.entity_id
_entity_poly.type
_entity_poly.pdbx_seq_one_letter_code
_entity_poly.pdbx_strand_id
1 'polypeptide(L)'
;MELNFMLAYGAAESSIRLLQKFKLLDILLPIQAAYLADQSRKQVAKGSTMLMKLFSNADKLLAADHPADSILWLALLAFHLALVENPQDALVVWTFSAILHNGTWKKAAEYARKNVKAHAQFVPEIRSSSDTKSDELILEETSHLASLVKSSVNAFTRIDALQQSLGRYQGPLSSGVVLLVSERMGSNVSNLFKILESNIESYDNSRKTSEVNYQLLKKGDPDETRFMLGKIIMETMNSESECSHEQNQNLPITQKSNPKLSALFK
;
A
#
# COMPACT_ATOMS: atom_id res chain seq x y z
N MET A 1 -19.76 2.53 -6.04
CA MET A 1 -19.02 1.32 -6.43
C MET A 1 -18.89 0.45 -5.19
N GLU A 2 -19.29 -0.81 -5.29
CA GLU A 2 -19.38 -1.81 -4.21
C GLU A 2 -18.02 -2.03 -3.54
N LEU A 3 -16.93 -1.93 -4.33
CA LEU A 3 -15.56 -2.01 -3.83
C LEU A 3 -15.23 -0.88 -2.83
N ASN A 4 -15.90 0.27 -2.92
CA ASN A 4 -15.71 1.34 -1.95
C ASN A 4 -16.16 0.95 -0.54
N PHE A 5 -17.29 0.22 -0.42
CA PHE A 5 -17.74 -0.29 0.87
C PHE A 5 -16.77 -1.33 1.45
N MET A 6 -16.06 -2.05 0.59
CA MET A 6 -15.07 -3.03 1.01
C MET A 6 -13.76 -2.38 1.47
N LEU A 7 -13.31 -1.33 0.78
CA LEU A 7 -11.96 -0.77 0.96
C LEU A 7 -11.88 0.55 1.74
N ALA A 8 -13.00 1.24 1.96
CA ALA A 8 -13.01 2.59 2.54
C ALA A 8 -13.73 2.71 3.89
N TYR A 9 -14.17 1.58 4.47
CA TYR A 9 -15.04 1.53 5.67
C TYR A 9 -14.41 0.76 6.84
N GLY A 10 -13.09 0.56 6.85
CA GLY A 10 -12.38 -0.09 7.97
C GLY A 10 -12.33 -1.62 7.95
N ALA A 11 -12.48 -2.23 6.77
CA ALA A 11 -12.43 -3.69 6.61
C ALA A 11 -11.73 -4.13 5.31
N ALA A 12 -10.86 -3.29 4.76
CA ALA A 12 -10.18 -3.47 3.50
C ALA A 12 -9.28 -4.71 3.48
N GLU A 13 -8.46 -4.91 4.52
CA GLU A 13 -7.55 -6.07 4.58
C GLU A 13 -8.35 -7.38 4.56
N SER A 14 -9.36 -7.47 5.43
CA SER A 14 -10.23 -8.65 5.54
C SER A 14 -11.04 -8.86 4.25
N SER A 15 -11.51 -7.79 3.63
CA SER A 15 -12.21 -7.84 2.34
C SER A 15 -11.32 -8.40 1.24
N ILE A 16 -10.07 -7.94 1.12
CA ILE A 16 -9.11 -8.47 0.13
C ILE A 16 -8.85 -9.96 0.36
N ARG A 17 -8.67 -10.40 1.61
CA ARG A 17 -8.51 -11.82 1.96
C ARG A 17 -9.73 -12.65 1.53
N LEU A 18 -10.93 -12.13 1.79
CA LEU A 18 -12.18 -12.79 1.43
C LEU A 18 -12.33 -12.90 -0.10
N LEU A 19 -12.11 -11.80 -0.83
CA LEU A 19 -12.13 -11.78 -2.29
C LEU A 19 -11.11 -12.74 -2.89
N GLN A 20 -9.91 -12.84 -2.29
CA GLN A 20 -8.89 -13.82 -2.71
C GLN A 20 -9.35 -15.26 -2.49
N LYS A 21 -9.97 -15.55 -1.33
CA LYS A 21 -10.49 -16.90 -1.00
C LYS A 21 -11.53 -17.37 -2.00
N PHE A 22 -12.38 -16.45 -2.47
CA PHE A 22 -13.44 -16.75 -3.43
C PHE A 22 -13.08 -16.46 -4.89
N LYS A 23 -11.81 -16.18 -5.21
CA LYS A 23 -11.33 -15.88 -6.58
C LYS A 23 -12.02 -14.69 -7.26
N LEU A 24 -12.62 -13.82 -6.46
CA LEU A 24 -13.23 -12.57 -6.92
C LEU A 24 -12.17 -11.47 -7.07
N LEU A 25 -11.05 -11.57 -6.34
CA LEU A 25 -9.96 -10.60 -6.47
C LEU A 25 -9.35 -10.62 -7.88
N ASP A 26 -9.31 -11.80 -8.54
CA ASP A 26 -8.83 -11.95 -9.91
C ASP A 26 -9.67 -11.17 -10.95
N ILE A 27 -10.92 -10.84 -10.60
CA ILE A 27 -11.86 -10.09 -11.44
C ILE A 27 -11.85 -8.60 -11.06
N LEU A 28 -11.87 -8.31 -9.76
CA LEU A 28 -12.03 -6.95 -9.25
C LEU A 28 -10.72 -6.17 -9.22
N LEU A 29 -9.60 -6.84 -8.89
CA LEU A 29 -8.27 -6.26 -8.71
C LEU A 29 -7.21 -7.25 -9.23
N PRO A 30 -7.21 -7.56 -10.54
CA PRO A 30 -6.38 -8.62 -11.13
C PRO A 30 -4.88 -8.43 -10.88
N ILE A 31 -4.39 -7.19 -10.88
CA ILE A 31 -2.97 -6.90 -10.64
C ILE A 31 -2.57 -7.30 -9.21
N GLN A 32 -3.40 -6.93 -8.23
CA GLN A 32 -3.19 -7.25 -6.82
C GLN A 32 -3.36 -8.75 -6.57
N ALA A 33 -4.30 -9.41 -7.25
CA ALA A 33 -4.44 -10.86 -7.19
C ALA A 33 -3.18 -11.57 -7.67
N ALA A 34 -2.66 -11.18 -8.83
CA ALA A 34 -1.43 -11.72 -9.41
C ALA A 34 -0.21 -11.48 -8.51
N TYR A 35 -0.07 -10.26 -7.97
CA TYR A 35 0.96 -9.92 -6.99
C TYR A 35 0.89 -10.82 -5.75
N LEU A 36 -0.28 -10.95 -5.11
CA LEU A 36 -0.42 -11.76 -3.89
C LEU A 36 -0.17 -13.24 -4.15
N ALA A 37 -0.55 -13.75 -5.33
CA ALA A 37 -0.24 -15.12 -5.75
C ALA A 37 1.26 -15.33 -5.91
N ASP A 38 1.96 -14.37 -6.51
CA ASP A 38 3.41 -14.40 -6.67
C ASP A 38 4.15 -14.35 -5.32
N GLN A 39 3.74 -13.47 -4.42
CA GLN A 39 4.28 -13.39 -3.06
C GLN A 39 4.06 -14.68 -2.26
N SER A 40 2.88 -15.30 -2.42
CA SER A 40 2.58 -16.58 -1.78
C SER A 40 3.51 -17.70 -2.29
N ARG A 41 3.84 -17.72 -3.59
CA ARG A 41 4.82 -18.68 -4.15
C ARG A 41 6.22 -18.47 -3.58
N LYS A 42 6.59 -17.21 -3.33
CA LYS A 42 7.86 -16.82 -2.70
C LYS A 42 7.88 -17.05 -1.18
N GLN A 43 6.84 -17.68 -0.62
CA GLN A 43 6.69 -17.98 0.81
C GLN A 43 6.73 -16.74 1.71
N VAL A 44 6.40 -15.57 1.17
CA VAL A 44 6.21 -14.36 1.99
C VAL A 44 4.89 -14.51 2.74
N ALA A 45 4.92 -14.30 4.07
CA ALA A 45 3.71 -14.39 4.87
C ALA A 45 2.65 -13.41 4.35
N LYS A 46 1.40 -13.87 4.15
CA LYS A 46 0.34 -13.02 3.59
C LYS A 46 0.00 -11.79 4.45
N GLY A 47 0.43 -11.74 5.72
CA GLY A 47 0.31 -10.56 6.60
C GLY A 47 1.46 -9.57 6.48
N SER A 48 2.57 -9.98 5.86
CA SER A 48 3.82 -9.20 5.79
C SER A 48 4.06 -8.53 4.44
N THR A 49 3.12 -8.62 3.48
CA THR A 49 3.24 -7.89 2.21
C THR A 49 2.86 -6.43 2.38
N MET A 50 3.50 -5.53 1.61
CA MET A 50 3.22 -4.09 1.73
C MET A 50 1.74 -3.78 1.48
N LEU A 51 1.16 -4.41 0.45
CA LEU A 51 -0.25 -4.25 0.11
C LEU A 51 -1.18 -4.52 1.31
N MET A 52 -0.97 -5.65 1.98
CA MET A 52 -1.82 -6.05 3.09
C MET A 52 -1.60 -5.13 4.29
N LYS A 53 -0.36 -4.66 4.51
CA LYS A 53 -0.05 -3.75 5.60
C LYS A 53 -0.60 -2.33 5.38
N LEU A 54 -0.57 -1.82 4.14
CA LEU A 54 -1.23 -0.57 3.76
C LEU A 54 -2.73 -0.60 4.13
N PHE A 55 -3.43 -1.65 3.73
CA PHE A 55 -4.86 -1.77 4.03
C PHE A 55 -5.15 -2.08 5.49
N SER A 56 -4.30 -2.84 6.18
CA SER A 56 -4.41 -3.06 7.63
C SER A 56 -4.28 -1.75 8.42
N ASN A 57 -3.38 -0.86 8.00
CA ASN A 57 -3.25 0.46 8.63
C ASN A 57 -4.37 1.41 8.23
N ALA A 58 -4.86 1.35 6.99
CA ALA A 58 -6.07 2.05 6.59
C ALA A 58 -7.27 1.63 7.46
N ASP A 59 -7.40 0.33 7.78
CA ASP A 59 -8.48 -0.20 8.60
C ASP A 59 -8.46 0.29 10.05
N LYS A 60 -7.31 0.73 10.56
CA LYS A 60 -7.20 1.35 11.89
C LYS A 60 -7.64 2.81 11.91
N LEU A 61 -7.68 3.45 10.74
CA LEU A 61 -7.95 4.88 10.56
C LEU A 61 -9.34 5.15 9.96
N LEU A 62 -10.01 4.12 9.48
CA LEU A 62 -11.32 4.21 8.85
C LEU A 62 -12.31 3.29 9.57
N ALA A 63 -13.57 3.67 9.59
CA ALA A 63 -14.65 2.81 10.05
C ALA A 63 -15.97 3.17 9.36
N ALA A 64 -17.04 2.47 9.70
CA ALA A 64 -18.34 2.66 9.06
C ALA A 64 -18.94 4.06 9.27
N ASP A 65 -18.69 4.67 10.42
CA ASP A 65 -19.14 6.01 10.79
C ASP A 65 -18.24 7.12 10.23
N HIS A 66 -16.99 6.80 9.90
CA HIS A 66 -16.02 7.73 9.31
C HIS A 66 -15.28 7.11 8.11
N PRO A 67 -15.98 6.84 6.99
CA PRO A 67 -15.38 6.24 5.81
C PRO A 67 -14.60 7.27 4.97
N ALA A 68 -13.80 6.78 4.03
CA ALA A 68 -13.15 7.60 3.01
C ALA A 68 -13.88 7.55 1.64
N ASP A 69 -13.59 8.52 0.79
CA ASP A 69 -13.93 8.42 -0.64
C ASP A 69 -13.06 7.38 -1.36
N SER A 70 -13.60 6.89 -2.46
CA SER A 70 -12.95 5.93 -3.33
C SER A 70 -11.58 6.34 -3.87
N ILE A 71 -11.31 7.65 -3.97
CA ILE A 71 -10.01 8.20 -4.35
C ILE A 71 -8.90 7.66 -3.45
N LEU A 72 -9.14 7.47 -2.14
CA LEU A 72 -8.09 7.04 -1.19
C LEU A 72 -7.58 5.63 -1.49
N TRP A 73 -8.47 4.63 -1.59
CA TRP A 73 -8.03 3.26 -1.84
C TRP A 73 -7.45 3.09 -3.24
N LEU A 74 -7.95 3.82 -4.24
CA LEU A 74 -7.35 3.77 -5.58
C LEU A 74 -5.96 4.39 -5.60
N ALA A 75 -5.73 5.47 -4.84
CA ALA A 75 -4.40 6.06 -4.65
C ALA A 75 -3.44 5.07 -3.97
N LEU A 76 -3.90 4.33 -2.95
CA LEU A 76 -3.10 3.27 -2.31
C LEU A 76 -2.73 2.15 -3.28
N LEU A 77 -3.67 1.70 -4.12
CA LEU A 77 -3.43 0.66 -5.12
C LEU A 77 -2.44 1.12 -6.19
N ALA A 78 -2.57 2.36 -6.68
CA ALA A 78 -1.65 2.95 -7.65
C ALA A 78 -0.25 3.15 -7.06
N PHE A 79 -0.17 3.58 -5.80
CA PHE A 79 1.09 3.70 -5.07
C PHE A 79 1.79 2.35 -4.92
N HIS A 80 1.06 1.33 -4.46
CA HIS A 80 1.60 -0.02 -4.36
C HIS A 80 2.07 -0.55 -5.73
N LEU A 81 1.28 -0.36 -6.79
CA LEU A 81 1.67 -0.79 -8.13
C LEU A 81 2.97 -0.12 -8.60
N ALA A 82 3.08 1.20 -8.42
CA ALA A 82 4.27 1.96 -8.78
C ALA A 82 5.53 1.39 -8.10
N LEU A 83 5.45 1.04 -6.81
CA LEU A 83 6.56 0.46 -6.06
C LEU A 83 6.90 -0.97 -6.49
N VAL A 84 5.89 -1.79 -6.79
CA VAL A 84 6.13 -3.15 -7.28
C VAL A 84 6.82 -3.11 -8.65
N GLU A 85 6.39 -2.21 -9.55
CA GLU A 85 7.02 -2.03 -10.88
C GLU A 85 8.40 -1.40 -10.80
N ASN A 86 8.54 -0.38 -9.96
CA ASN A 86 9.75 0.39 -9.81
C ASN A 86 10.07 0.52 -8.32
N PRO A 87 10.75 -0.48 -7.72
CA PRO A 87 11.14 -0.44 -6.32
C PRO A 87 11.90 0.84 -5.96
N GLN A 88 11.53 1.45 -4.84
CA GLN A 88 12.08 2.74 -4.41
C GLN A 88 12.91 2.62 -3.14
N ASP A 89 13.84 3.55 -2.95
CA ASP A 89 14.57 3.69 -1.69
C ASP A 89 13.61 4.05 -0.54
N ALA A 90 13.79 3.42 0.62
CA ALA A 90 12.97 3.68 1.81
C ALA A 90 12.91 5.18 2.17
N LEU A 91 14.02 5.91 2.03
CA LEU A 91 14.09 7.34 2.31
C LEU A 91 13.21 8.16 1.36
N VAL A 92 13.14 7.77 0.07
CA VAL A 92 12.26 8.40 -0.93
C VAL A 92 10.79 8.16 -0.57
N VAL A 93 10.44 6.94 -0.17
CA VAL A 93 9.06 6.59 0.22
C VAL A 93 8.63 7.32 1.50
N TRP A 94 9.52 7.40 2.49
CA TRP A 94 9.30 8.22 3.69
C TRP A 94 9.13 9.70 3.37
N THR A 95 9.97 10.23 2.48
CA THR A 95 9.89 11.66 2.09
C THR A 95 8.60 11.93 1.34
N PHE A 96 8.25 11.11 0.35
CA PHE A 96 7.00 11.17 -0.39
C PHE A 96 5.78 11.19 0.53
N SER A 97 5.69 10.24 1.47
CA SER A 97 4.58 10.16 2.42
C SER A 97 4.55 11.30 3.43
N ALA A 98 5.73 11.76 3.88
CA ALA A 98 5.82 12.92 4.77
C ALA A 98 5.45 14.23 4.07
N ILE A 99 5.69 14.40 2.77
CA ILE A 99 5.20 15.58 2.02
C ILE A 99 3.67 15.54 1.93
N LEU A 100 3.09 14.38 1.61
CA LEU A 100 1.64 14.20 1.55
C LEU A 100 0.98 14.51 2.90
N HIS A 101 1.64 14.18 4.02
CA HIS A 101 1.13 14.40 5.36
C HIS A 101 1.39 15.81 5.92
N ASN A 102 2.63 16.32 5.82
CA ASN A 102 3.05 17.57 6.47
C ASN A 102 2.88 18.80 5.57
N GLY A 103 2.66 18.59 4.27
CA GLY A 103 2.43 19.66 3.30
C GLY A 103 3.65 20.52 2.97
N THR A 104 4.86 20.18 3.43
CA THR A 104 6.09 20.96 3.15
C THR A 104 7.30 20.06 2.94
N TRP A 105 8.12 20.38 1.93
CA TRP A 105 9.36 19.66 1.62
C TRP A 105 10.33 19.60 2.79
N LYS A 106 10.68 20.76 3.36
CA LYS A 106 11.72 20.87 4.40
C LYS A 106 11.41 20.00 5.62
N LYS A 107 10.18 20.07 6.14
CA LYS A 107 9.77 19.23 7.28
C LYS A 107 9.71 17.75 6.90
N ALA A 108 9.29 17.44 5.67
CA ALA A 108 9.20 16.07 5.20
C ALA A 108 10.57 15.40 5.07
N ALA A 109 11.56 16.06 4.48
CA ALA A 109 12.92 15.55 4.33
C ALA A 109 13.59 15.33 5.69
N GLU A 110 13.50 16.31 6.60
CA GLU A 110 14.02 16.18 7.98
C GLU A 110 13.34 15.03 8.75
N TYR A 111 12.03 14.87 8.59
CA TYR A 111 11.27 13.79 9.22
C TYR A 111 11.66 12.42 8.66
N ALA A 112 11.77 12.29 7.34
CA ALA A 112 12.13 11.05 6.68
C ALA A 112 13.51 10.55 7.12
N ARG A 113 14.52 11.44 7.18
CA ARG A 113 15.88 11.10 7.63
C ARG A 113 15.93 10.61 9.08
N LYS A 114 15.02 11.07 9.94
CA LYS A 114 14.95 10.65 11.35
C LYS A 114 14.27 9.29 11.55
N ASN A 115 13.37 8.91 10.64
CA ASN A 115 12.51 7.73 10.80
C ASN A 115 12.89 6.55 9.88
N VAL A 116 13.72 6.79 8.86
CA VAL A 116 14.14 5.73 7.94
C VAL A 116 14.97 4.68 8.70
N LYS A 117 14.65 3.41 8.47
CA LYS A 117 15.38 2.26 9.03
C LYS A 117 16.39 1.77 7.98
N ALA A 118 17.57 1.35 8.43
CA ALA A 118 18.66 0.93 7.54
C ALA A 118 18.34 -0.32 6.69
N HIS A 119 17.42 -1.18 7.15
CA HIS A 119 17.07 -2.42 6.45
C HIS A 119 15.77 -2.25 5.65
N ALA A 120 15.79 -2.72 4.40
CA ALA A 120 14.60 -2.79 3.57
C ALA A 120 13.49 -3.60 4.26
N GLN A 121 12.33 -2.97 4.44
CA GLN A 121 11.11 -3.63 4.84
C GLN A 121 10.20 -3.69 3.62
N PHE A 122 9.57 -4.84 3.36
CA PHE A 122 8.70 -5.10 2.20
C PHE A 122 9.43 -5.22 0.85
N VAL A 123 9.76 -6.46 0.49
CA VAL A 123 10.40 -6.82 -0.78
C VAL A 123 9.34 -7.36 -1.76
N PRO A 124 9.29 -6.90 -3.03
CA PRO A 124 10.29 -6.10 -3.73
C PRO A 124 10.13 -4.58 -3.66
N GLU A 125 9.08 -4.06 -3.02
CA GLU A 125 8.64 -2.66 -3.13
C GLU A 125 9.68 -1.64 -2.66
N ILE A 126 10.39 -1.96 -1.57
CA ILE A 126 11.31 -1.05 -0.91
C ILE A 126 12.74 -1.58 -0.98
N ARG A 127 13.64 -0.72 -1.41
CA ARG A 127 15.09 -0.92 -1.34
C ARG A 127 15.62 -0.34 -0.02
N SER A 128 16.69 -0.93 0.49
CA SER A 128 17.37 -0.41 1.69
C SER A 128 17.79 1.04 1.47
N SER A 129 17.71 1.86 2.52
CA SER A 129 18.08 3.27 2.41
C SER A 129 19.57 3.44 2.16
N SER A 130 19.90 4.39 1.30
CA SER A 130 21.25 4.94 1.24
C SER A 130 21.35 6.17 2.14
N ASP A 131 22.04 6.05 3.27
CA ASP A 131 22.19 7.14 4.26
C ASP A 131 22.90 8.39 3.71
N THR A 132 23.46 8.32 2.50
CA THR A 132 24.30 9.34 1.87
C THR A 132 23.62 10.21 0.80
N LYS A 133 22.30 10.05 0.55
CA LYS A 133 21.63 10.83 -0.50
C LYS A 133 21.57 12.33 -0.18
N SER A 134 21.91 13.17 -1.16
CA SER A 134 21.75 14.62 -1.06
C SER A 134 20.26 15.01 -1.12
N ASP A 135 19.93 16.21 -0.67
CA ASP A 135 18.55 16.69 -0.69
C ASP A 135 18.02 16.82 -2.13
N GLU A 136 18.86 17.22 -3.09
CA GLU A 136 18.48 17.33 -4.51
C GLU A 136 18.12 15.96 -5.11
N LEU A 137 18.89 14.91 -4.79
CA LEU A 137 18.60 13.58 -5.30
C LEU A 137 17.30 13.01 -4.70
N ILE A 138 17.06 13.22 -3.40
CA ILE A 138 15.80 12.80 -2.76
C ILE A 138 14.63 13.55 -3.38
N LEU A 139 14.79 14.84 -3.67
CA LEU A 139 13.77 15.67 -4.31
C LEU A 139 13.41 15.13 -5.70
N GLU A 140 14.41 14.86 -6.54
CA GLU A 140 14.24 14.31 -7.88
C GLU A 140 13.56 12.94 -7.84
N GLU A 141 14.05 12.02 -7.00
CA GLU A 141 13.46 10.68 -6.87
C GLU A 141 12.04 10.73 -6.29
N THR A 142 11.75 11.68 -5.40
CA THR A 142 10.40 11.86 -4.83
C THR A 142 9.42 12.40 -5.87
N SER A 143 9.85 13.36 -6.69
CA SER A 143 9.06 13.84 -7.85
C SER A 143 8.82 12.72 -8.86
N HIS A 144 9.87 11.95 -9.16
CA HIS A 144 9.78 10.80 -10.04
C HIS A 144 8.81 9.74 -9.50
N LEU A 145 8.85 9.43 -8.20
CA LEU A 145 7.86 8.55 -7.57
C LEU A 145 6.43 9.07 -7.75
N ALA A 146 6.18 10.36 -7.57
CA ALA A 146 4.86 10.94 -7.81
C ALA A 146 4.37 10.72 -9.25
N SER A 147 5.25 10.89 -10.25
CA SER A 147 4.94 10.60 -11.65
C SER A 147 4.67 9.11 -11.90
N LEU A 148 5.40 8.20 -11.24
CA LEU A 148 5.16 6.76 -11.32
C LEU A 148 3.79 6.38 -10.74
N VAL A 149 3.43 6.91 -9.57
CA VAL A 149 2.11 6.66 -8.95
C VAL A 149 0.99 7.15 -9.87
N LYS A 150 1.10 8.37 -10.40
CA LYS A 150 0.14 8.92 -11.35
C LYS A 150 0.01 8.07 -12.61
N SER A 151 1.12 7.62 -13.17
CA SER A 151 1.13 6.75 -14.36
C SER A 151 0.48 5.39 -14.08
N SER A 152 0.68 4.85 -12.88
CA SER A 152 0.11 3.57 -12.44
C SER A 152 -1.41 3.58 -12.33
N VAL A 153 -2.04 4.76 -12.21
CA VAL A 153 -3.51 4.89 -12.23
C VAL A 153 -4.11 4.36 -13.54
N ASN A 154 -3.37 4.46 -14.65
CA ASN A 154 -3.82 3.98 -15.96
C ASN A 154 -4.14 2.48 -15.96
N ALA A 155 -3.45 1.69 -15.13
CA ALA A 155 -3.67 0.26 -15.05
C ALA A 155 -5.03 -0.11 -14.43
N PHE A 156 -5.74 0.85 -13.82
CA PHE A 156 -7.08 0.67 -13.27
C PHE A 156 -8.17 1.26 -14.17
N THR A 157 -7.81 2.15 -15.11
CA THR A 157 -8.76 2.83 -16.00
C THR A 157 -8.75 2.30 -17.42
N ARG A 158 -7.65 1.68 -17.87
CA ARG A 158 -7.45 1.24 -19.26
C ARG A 158 -6.99 -0.21 -19.35
N ILE A 159 -7.56 -0.95 -20.32
CA ILE A 159 -7.28 -2.37 -20.54
C ILE A 159 -5.84 -2.61 -21.00
N ASP A 160 -5.30 -1.77 -21.88
CA ASP A 160 -3.96 -1.93 -22.42
C ASP A 160 -2.88 -1.76 -21.34
N ALA A 161 -3.02 -0.73 -20.49
CA ALA A 161 -2.13 -0.51 -19.35
C ALA A 161 -2.24 -1.63 -18.31
N LEU A 162 -3.46 -2.13 -18.06
CA LEU A 162 -3.70 -3.30 -17.22
C LEU A 162 -2.95 -4.54 -17.75
N GLN A 163 -3.10 -4.83 -19.04
CA GLN A 163 -2.44 -5.99 -19.67
C GLN A 163 -0.92 -5.87 -19.60
N GLN A 164 -0.37 -4.68 -19.81
CA GLN A 164 1.05 -4.41 -19.66
C GLN A 164 1.53 -4.72 -18.24
N SER A 165 0.80 -4.24 -17.22
CA SER A 165 1.12 -4.47 -15.81
C SER A 165 1.07 -5.96 -15.43
N LEU A 166 0.13 -6.71 -16.00
CA LEU A 166 -0.02 -8.16 -15.78
C LEU A 166 1.04 -9.01 -16.47
N GLY A 167 1.67 -8.52 -17.54
CA GLY A 167 2.68 -9.25 -18.30
C GLY A 167 3.83 -9.80 -17.45
N ARG A 168 4.14 -9.16 -16.32
CA ARG A 168 5.19 -9.59 -15.38
C ARG A 168 4.89 -10.86 -14.59
N TYR A 169 3.62 -11.24 -14.45
CA TYR A 169 3.21 -12.37 -13.61
C TYR A 169 2.96 -13.67 -14.40
N GLN A 170 3.22 -13.65 -15.71
CA GLN A 170 3.05 -14.77 -16.64
C GLN A 170 1.70 -15.49 -16.47
N GLY A 171 0.63 -14.87 -16.98
CA GLY A 171 -0.66 -15.53 -17.15
C GLY A 171 -1.66 -14.65 -17.89
N PRO A 172 -2.43 -15.19 -18.86
CA PRO A 172 -3.54 -14.46 -19.45
C PRO A 172 -4.60 -14.17 -18.36
N LEU A 173 -5.32 -13.05 -18.51
CA LEU A 173 -6.53 -12.77 -17.73
C LEU A 173 -7.43 -14.01 -17.81
N SER A 174 -7.65 -14.68 -16.68
CA SER A 174 -8.45 -15.91 -16.65
C SER A 174 -9.95 -15.65 -16.90
N SER A 175 -10.35 -14.37 -16.91
CA SER A 175 -11.71 -13.89 -17.13
C SER A 175 -11.70 -12.75 -18.15
N GLY A 176 -12.63 -12.77 -19.11
CA GLY A 176 -12.86 -11.66 -20.05
C GLY A 176 -13.56 -10.44 -19.41
N VAL A 177 -13.93 -10.53 -18.13
CA VAL A 177 -14.56 -9.45 -17.36
C VAL A 177 -13.58 -9.00 -16.29
N VAL A 178 -13.19 -7.73 -16.35
CA VAL A 178 -12.36 -7.05 -15.34
C VAL A 178 -13.06 -5.75 -14.93
N LEU A 179 -13.04 -5.43 -13.65
CA LEU A 179 -13.51 -4.13 -13.16
C LEU A 179 -12.48 -3.04 -13.49
N LEU A 180 -12.88 -2.07 -14.31
CA LEU A 180 -12.16 -0.82 -14.49
C LEU A 180 -12.86 0.30 -13.74
N VAL A 181 -12.06 1.20 -13.16
CA VAL A 181 -12.56 2.43 -12.56
C VAL A 181 -12.79 3.47 -13.64
N SER A 182 -13.74 4.39 -13.41
CA SER A 182 -14.02 5.46 -14.37
C SER A 182 -12.80 6.37 -14.59
N GLU A 183 -12.61 6.88 -15.81
CA GLU A 183 -11.53 7.83 -16.11
C GLU A 183 -11.58 9.08 -15.22
N ARG A 184 -12.78 9.55 -14.85
CA ARG A 184 -12.95 10.67 -13.91
C ARG A 184 -12.29 10.37 -12.56
N MET A 185 -12.54 9.18 -12.03
CA MET A 185 -11.94 8.74 -10.76
C MET A 185 -10.42 8.64 -10.87
N GLY A 186 -9.90 8.10 -11.98
CA GLY A 186 -8.46 8.07 -12.24
C GLY A 186 -7.84 9.46 -12.36
N SER A 187 -8.53 10.40 -13.02
CA SER A 187 -8.11 11.80 -13.12
C SER A 187 -8.07 12.48 -11.74
N ASN A 188 -9.07 12.24 -10.89
CA ASN A 188 -9.09 12.75 -9.52
C ASN A 188 -7.88 12.25 -8.70
N VAL A 189 -7.56 10.95 -8.79
CA VAL A 189 -6.36 10.39 -8.12
C VAL A 189 -5.08 10.98 -8.69
N SER A 190 -4.99 11.12 -10.01
CA SER A 190 -3.82 11.73 -10.68
C SER A 190 -3.56 13.17 -10.21
N ASN A 191 -4.63 13.94 -9.97
CA ASN A 191 -4.55 15.31 -9.47
C ASN A 191 -4.03 15.41 -8.03
N LEU A 192 -4.09 14.33 -7.23
CA LEU A 192 -3.45 14.32 -5.91
C LEU A 192 -1.94 14.49 -6.02
N PHE A 193 -1.31 13.92 -7.05
CA PHE A 193 0.15 13.87 -7.16
C PHE A 193 0.75 14.97 -8.04
N LYS A 194 -0.07 15.67 -8.83
CA LYS A 194 0.39 16.73 -9.76
C LYS A 194 1.26 17.80 -9.10
N ILE A 195 0.97 18.15 -7.85
CA ILE A 195 1.72 19.18 -7.11
C ILE A 195 3.16 18.73 -6.81
N LEU A 196 3.37 17.42 -6.70
CA LEU A 196 4.67 16.83 -6.43
C LEU A 196 5.56 16.69 -7.69
N GLU A 197 5.05 16.93 -8.90
CA GLU A 197 5.89 16.78 -10.10
C GLU A 197 6.77 18.01 -10.39
N SER A 198 6.24 19.22 -10.16
CA SER A 198 6.90 20.45 -10.65
C SER A 198 7.31 21.44 -9.58
N ASN A 199 6.75 21.35 -8.36
CA ASN A 199 6.78 22.45 -7.40
C ASN A 199 6.93 22.01 -5.93
N ILE A 200 7.52 20.82 -5.68
CA ILE A 200 7.65 20.26 -4.32
C ILE A 200 8.25 21.26 -3.32
N GLU A 201 9.30 21.99 -3.70
CA GLU A 201 9.98 22.93 -2.79
C GLU A 201 9.10 24.12 -2.39
N SER A 202 8.25 24.58 -3.32
CA SER A 202 7.29 25.66 -3.08
C SER A 202 5.96 25.19 -2.50
N TYR A 203 5.78 23.87 -2.34
CA TYR A 203 4.56 23.32 -1.78
C TYR A 203 4.51 23.63 -0.28
N ASP A 204 3.56 24.49 0.07
CA ASP A 204 3.17 24.75 1.45
C ASP A 204 1.66 24.54 1.58
N ASN A 205 1.32 23.35 2.06
CA ASN A 205 -0.02 23.03 2.54
C ASN A 205 0.03 22.69 4.03
N SER A 206 0.86 23.43 4.79
CA SER A 206 1.00 23.21 6.21
C SER A 206 -0.34 23.37 6.91
N ARG A 207 -0.75 22.27 7.56
CA ARG A 207 -1.99 22.21 8.33
C ARG A 207 -1.72 22.60 9.78
N LYS A 208 -2.70 23.28 10.38
CA LYS A 208 -2.66 23.73 11.77
C LYS A 208 -2.95 22.61 12.77
N THR A 209 -3.70 21.58 12.34
CA THR A 209 -4.15 20.47 13.19
C THR A 209 -3.68 19.14 12.62
N SER A 210 -3.41 18.19 13.51
CA SER A 210 -3.05 16.80 13.15
C SER A 210 -4.27 15.87 13.12
N GLU A 211 -5.45 16.38 13.45
CA GLU A 211 -6.72 15.65 13.40
C GLU A 211 -7.23 15.53 11.97
N VAL A 212 -7.79 14.36 11.64
CA VAL A 212 -8.38 14.07 10.34
C VAL A 212 -9.78 14.69 10.25
N ASN A 213 -10.05 15.42 9.19
CA ASN A 213 -11.41 15.88 8.89
C ASN A 213 -12.16 14.82 8.06
N TYR A 214 -12.77 13.86 8.76
CA TYR A 214 -13.50 12.77 8.09
C TYR A 214 -14.68 13.22 7.23
N GLN A 215 -15.25 14.41 7.48
CA GLN A 215 -16.31 14.97 6.63
C GLN A 215 -15.79 15.39 5.25
N LEU A 216 -14.55 15.88 5.18
CA LEU A 216 -13.88 16.21 3.92
C LEU A 216 -13.31 14.95 3.26
N LEU A 217 -12.72 14.03 4.04
CA LEU A 217 -12.19 12.76 3.54
C LEU A 217 -13.27 11.93 2.83
N LYS A 218 -14.47 11.84 3.42
CA LYS A 218 -15.63 11.15 2.84
C LYS A 218 -16.09 11.76 1.51
N LYS A 219 -15.83 13.06 1.29
CA LYS A 219 -16.17 13.79 0.06
C LYS A 219 -15.04 13.73 -0.99
N GLY A 220 -13.91 13.11 -0.66
CA GLY A 220 -12.76 13.03 -1.56
C GLY A 220 -12.02 14.36 -1.70
N ASP A 221 -12.03 15.18 -0.65
CA ASP A 221 -11.24 16.41 -0.62
C ASP A 221 -9.76 16.10 -0.89
N PRO A 222 -9.09 16.77 -1.86
CA PRO A 222 -7.73 16.44 -2.24
C PRO A 222 -6.71 16.58 -1.11
N ASP A 223 -6.84 17.61 -0.27
CA ASP A 223 -5.87 17.89 0.78
C ASP A 223 -6.01 16.90 1.94
N GLU A 224 -7.24 16.60 2.34
CA GLU A 224 -7.51 15.60 3.36
C GLU A 224 -7.17 14.18 2.88
N THR A 225 -7.37 13.90 1.60
CA THR A 225 -7.01 12.61 1.01
C THR A 225 -5.49 12.43 0.95
N ARG A 226 -4.72 13.46 0.56
CA ARG A 226 -3.25 13.41 0.62
C ARG A 226 -2.77 13.20 2.06
N PHE A 227 -3.35 13.93 3.01
CA PHE A 227 -3.00 13.80 4.42
C PHE A 227 -3.18 12.37 4.94
N MET A 228 -4.36 11.78 4.68
CA MET A 228 -4.67 10.41 5.08
C MET A 228 -3.77 9.39 4.37
N LEU A 229 -3.54 9.57 3.06
CA LEU A 229 -2.65 8.72 2.28
C LEU A 229 -1.23 8.72 2.84
N GLY A 230 -0.68 9.91 3.12
CA GLY A 230 0.64 10.06 3.74
C GLY A 230 0.72 9.38 5.10
N LYS A 231 -0.31 9.55 5.94
CA LYS A 231 -0.39 8.90 7.26
C LYS A 231 -0.37 7.37 7.15
N ILE A 232 -1.19 6.78 6.28
CA ILE A 232 -1.26 5.32 6.06
C ILE A 232 0.09 4.77 5.60
N ILE A 233 0.75 5.46 4.66
CA ILE A 233 2.05 5.01 4.15
C ILE A 233 3.11 5.08 5.25
N MET A 234 3.18 6.16 6.02
CA MET A 234 4.14 6.29 7.13
C MET A 234 3.90 5.22 8.22
N GLU A 235 2.66 4.97 8.62
CA GLU A 235 2.34 3.89 9.57
C GLU A 235 2.73 2.51 9.02
N THR A 236 2.64 2.33 7.71
CA THR A 236 3.08 1.10 7.03
C THR A 236 4.59 0.96 7.05
N MET A 237 5.32 2.02 6.72
CA MET A 237 6.79 2.04 6.75
C MET A 237 7.36 1.93 8.16
N ASN A 238 6.61 2.37 9.18
CA ASN A 238 7.03 2.23 10.58
C ASN A 238 6.72 0.84 11.16
N SER A 239 5.78 0.12 10.57
CA SER A 239 5.37 -1.18 11.07
C SER A 239 6.55 -2.14 11.10
N GLU A 240 6.81 -2.76 12.23
CA GLU A 240 7.78 -3.85 12.28
C GLU A 240 7.29 -4.96 11.34
N SER A 241 8.14 -5.33 10.37
CA SER A 241 7.97 -6.60 9.69
C SER A 241 8.16 -7.65 10.78
N GLU A 242 7.11 -8.38 11.15
CA GLU A 242 7.18 -9.58 11.98
C GLU A 242 7.94 -10.68 11.21
N CYS A 243 9.23 -10.44 10.96
CA CYS A 243 10.13 -11.37 10.30
C CYS A 243 11.49 -11.32 10.99
N SER A 244 11.45 -11.45 12.32
CA SER A 244 12.60 -11.83 13.14
C SER A 244 12.09 -12.26 14.50
N HIS A 245 11.84 -13.56 14.65
CA HIS A 245 11.93 -14.39 15.86
C HIS A 245 11.05 -15.66 15.76
N GLU A 246 11.34 -16.53 14.79
CA GLU A 246 11.09 -17.97 14.95
C GLU A 246 12.32 -18.75 14.51
N GLN A 247 13.46 -18.48 15.16
CA GLN A 247 14.54 -19.45 15.24
C GLN A 247 15.04 -19.51 16.68
N ASN A 248 15.04 -20.73 17.22
CA ASN A 248 15.52 -21.17 18.53
C ASN A 248 14.54 -21.13 19.70
N GLN A 249 13.55 -22.03 19.67
CA GLN A 249 13.29 -22.87 20.84
C GLN A 249 13.31 -24.35 20.42
N ASN A 250 14.52 -24.91 20.35
CA ASN A 250 14.69 -26.36 20.52
C ASN A 250 14.35 -26.69 21.97
N LEU A 251 13.10 -27.10 22.22
CA LEU A 251 12.72 -27.73 23.48
C LEU A 251 12.76 -29.27 23.29
N PRO A 252 13.29 -30.05 24.25
CA PRO A 252 13.52 -31.47 24.04
C PRO A 252 12.22 -32.23 23.83
N ILE A 253 12.19 -33.07 22.80
CA ILE A 253 11.14 -34.07 22.57
C ILE A 253 11.12 -34.99 23.79
N THR A 254 10.18 -34.76 24.70
CA THR A 254 9.77 -35.75 25.70
C THR A 254 8.71 -36.61 25.04
N GLN A 255 9.05 -37.86 24.77
CA GLN A 255 8.12 -38.89 24.33
C GLN A 255 7.00 -39.05 25.37
N LYS A 256 5.83 -38.49 25.09
CA LYS A 256 4.57 -38.93 25.71
C LYS A 256 3.91 -39.94 24.78
N SER A 257 3.83 -41.17 25.26
CA SER A 257 3.07 -42.25 24.65
C SER A 257 1.59 -41.86 24.53
N ASN A 258 1.07 -41.78 23.30
CA ASN A 258 -0.37 -41.65 23.07
C ASN A 258 -1.07 -42.98 23.42
N PRO A 259 -2.17 -42.98 24.19
CA PRO A 259 -2.97 -44.18 24.37
C PRO A 259 -3.71 -44.51 23.06
N LYS A 260 -3.79 -45.81 22.73
CA LYS A 260 -4.50 -46.31 21.54
C LYS A 260 -6.00 -46.01 21.65
N LEU A 261 -6.56 -45.43 20.59
CA LEU A 261 -8.00 -45.13 20.43
C LEU A 261 -8.94 -46.34 20.51
N SER A 262 -8.43 -47.58 20.56
CA SER A 262 -9.23 -48.80 20.66
C SER A 262 -9.75 -49.13 22.06
N ALA A 263 -9.47 -48.30 23.08
CA ALA A 263 -9.94 -48.51 24.44
C ALA A 263 -11.24 -47.75 24.81
N LEU A 264 -11.81 -46.97 23.89
CA LEU A 264 -13.01 -46.15 24.14
C LEU A 264 -14.33 -46.77 23.67
N PHE A 265 -14.31 -48.00 23.15
CA PHE A 265 -15.52 -48.76 22.84
C PHE A 265 -15.40 -50.19 23.35
N LYS A 266 -15.76 -50.40 24.61
CA LYS A 266 -16.29 -51.65 25.16
C LYS A 266 -17.26 -51.33 26.27
#